data_AF-A0A087NGN8-F1
#
_entry.id   AF-A0A087NGN8-F1
#
_cell.length_a   1.000
_cell.length_b   1.000
_cell.length_c   1.000
_cell.angle_alpha   90.00
_cell.angle_beta   90.00
_cell.angle_gamma   90.00
#
_symmetry.space_group_name_H-M   'P 1'
#
loop_
_entity.id
_entity.type
_entity.pdbx_description
1 polymer ?
#
loop_
_entity_poly.entity_id
_entity_poly.type
_entity_poly.pdbx_seq_one_letter_code
_entity_poly.pdbx_strand_id
1 'polypeptide(L)'
;MPHIGAASPQPQHARGIAMADSRKIYVLNGPNLNLLGTREPEIYGYDTLDDIAERMEDAATRAHVVIDFRQSNHEGHLIDWLQEAHGEGAHAVIINPGGLTHTSVALHDAIKAISVPVIEIHLSNPHAREPFRHKSYVSMAAKGTIAGFGPLSYMLALEAALEL
;
A
#
# COMPACT_ATOMS: atom_id res chain seq x y z
N MET A 1 59.35 7.12 43.83
CA MET A 1 58.60 5.94 43.35
C MET A 1 57.25 6.43 42.86
N PRO A 2 56.99 6.54 41.55
CA PRO A 2 55.68 6.97 41.06
C PRO A 2 54.71 5.77 41.04
N HIS A 3 53.52 5.96 41.59
CA HIS A 3 52.41 5.01 41.50
C HIS A 3 51.79 5.10 40.09
N ILE A 4 51.85 3.99 39.36
CA ILE A 4 51.09 3.72 38.14
C ILE A 4 49.64 3.40 38.52
N GLY A 5 48.71 4.30 38.20
CA GLY A 5 47.27 4.07 38.34
C GLY A 5 46.74 3.25 37.15
N ALA A 6 46.17 2.09 37.44
CA ALA A 6 45.48 1.25 36.46
C ALA A 6 44.13 1.90 36.07
N ALA A 7 43.95 2.15 34.77
CA ALA A 7 42.67 2.62 34.23
C ALA A 7 41.68 1.45 34.17
N SER A 8 40.53 1.60 34.83
CA SER A 8 39.39 0.68 34.74
C SER A 8 38.70 0.83 33.38
N PRO A 9 38.26 -0.26 32.72
CA PRO A 9 37.53 -0.17 31.47
C PRO A 9 36.11 0.34 31.74
N GLN A 10 35.72 1.42 31.07
CA GLN A 10 34.34 1.90 31.08
C GLN A 10 33.42 0.88 30.40
N PRO A 11 32.21 0.64 30.94
CA PRO A 11 31.24 -0.25 30.32
C PRO A 11 30.73 0.35 29.02
N GLN A 12 30.89 -0.40 27.93
CA GLN A 12 30.34 -0.04 26.63
C GLN A 12 28.81 -0.03 26.74
N HIS A 13 28.22 1.15 26.52
CA HIS A 13 26.77 1.29 26.40
C HIS A 13 26.28 0.41 25.26
N ALA A 14 25.59 -0.68 25.62
CA ALA A 14 24.70 -1.40 24.72
C ALA A 14 23.64 -0.41 24.23
N ARG A 15 23.85 0.16 23.05
CA ARG A 15 22.81 0.89 22.33
C ARG A 15 21.74 -0.13 21.98
N GLY A 16 20.62 -0.08 22.70
CA GLY A 16 19.39 -0.70 22.27
C GLY A 16 19.13 -0.29 20.83
N ILE A 17 18.87 -1.29 19.99
CA ILE A 17 18.37 -1.06 18.63
C ILE A 17 17.04 -0.33 18.82
N ALA A 18 17.05 0.99 18.67
CA ALA A 18 15.83 1.71 18.36
C ALA A 18 15.29 1.02 17.10
N MET A 19 14.10 0.43 17.19
CA MET A 19 13.36 0.00 16.01
C MET A 19 13.39 1.20 15.06
N ALA A 20 14.13 1.10 13.96
CA ALA A 20 14.12 2.13 12.94
C ALA A 20 12.66 2.40 12.59
N ASP A 21 12.25 3.67 12.52
CA ASP A 21 10.88 4.06 12.16
C ASP A 21 10.41 3.20 11.00
N SER A 22 9.54 2.22 11.29
CA SER A 22 9.13 1.27 10.27
C SER A 22 8.30 2.05 9.27
N ARG A 23 8.74 2.07 8.02
CA ARG A 23 8.03 2.74 6.93
C ARG A 23 6.62 2.15 6.88
N LYS A 24 5.60 3.01 6.82
CA LYS A 24 4.19 2.59 6.74
C LYS A 24 3.70 2.71 5.30
N ILE A 25 3.07 1.66 4.77
CA ILE A 25 2.42 1.66 3.45
C ILE A 25 0.93 1.39 3.65
N TYR A 26 0.08 2.28 3.13
CA TYR A 26 -1.36 2.04 3.10
C TYR A 26 -1.74 1.21 1.87
N VAL A 27 -2.60 0.22 2.05
CA VAL A 27 -3.17 -0.58 0.96
C VAL A 27 -4.68 -0.43 0.99
N LEU A 28 -5.21 0.37 0.06
CA LEU A 28 -6.60 0.83 0.07
C LEU A 28 -7.41 0.14 -1.03
N ASN A 29 -8.50 -0.50 -0.63
CA ASN A 29 -9.34 -1.29 -1.53
C ASN A 29 -10.75 -0.70 -1.60
N GLY A 30 -11.18 -0.36 -2.81
CA GLY A 30 -12.47 0.23 -3.07
C GLY A 30 -13.63 -0.78 -3.15
N PRO A 31 -14.76 -0.35 -3.70
CA PRO A 31 -16.01 -1.08 -3.59
C PRO A 31 -15.98 -2.46 -4.24
N ASN A 32 -16.68 -3.40 -3.60
CA ASN A 32 -16.88 -4.80 -3.99
C ASN A 32 -15.66 -5.72 -3.89
N LEU A 33 -14.46 -5.20 -3.56
CA LEU A 33 -13.28 -6.06 -3.40
C LEU A 33 -13.37 -6.99 -2.18
N ASN A 34 -14.24 -6.68 -1.22
CA ASN A 34 -14.59 -7.59 -0.13
C ASN A 34 -15.34 -8.87 -0.59
N LEU A 35 -15.73 -8.96 -1.87
CA LEU A 35 -16.41 -10.13 -2.45
C LEU A 35 -15.44 -11.05 -3.22
N LEU A 36 -14.14 -10.78 -3.21
CA LEU A 36 -13.13 -11.67 -3.80
C LEU A 36 -13.19 -13.07 -3.18
N GLY A 37 -12.83 -14.08 -3.98
CA GLY A 37 -12.95 -15.50 -3.63
C GLY A 37 -14.38 -16.07 -3.66
N THR A 38 -15.42 -15.24 -3.67
CA THR A 38 -16.83 -15.69 -3.69
C THR A 38 -17.58 -15.30 -4.95
N ARG A 39 -17.22 -14.17 -5.58
CA ARG A 39 -17.88 -13.66 -6.79
C ARG A 39 -17.00 -13.82 -8.02
N GLU A 40 -17.54 -14.45 -9.06
CA GLU A 40 -16.89 -14.61 -10.38
C GLU A 40 -15.41 -15.08 -10.26
N PRO A 41 -15.10 -16.14 -9.48
CA PRO A 41 -13.72 -16.52 -9.17
C PRO A 41 -12.90 -16.91 -10.41
N GLU A 42 -13.56 -17.35 -11.48
CA GLU A 42 -12.96 -17.61 -12.80
C GLU A 42 -12.30 -16.35 -13.41
N ILE A 43 -12.76 -15.14 -13.04
CA ILE A 43 -12.27 -13.86 -13.57
C ILE A 43 -11.26 -13.22 -12.62
N TYR A 44 -11.51 -13.28 -11.31
CA TYR A 44 -10.74 -12.52 -10.31
C TYR A 44 -9.78 -13.39 -9.48
N GLY A 45 -9.87 -14.71 -9.60
CA GLY A 45 -9.16 -15.67 -8.78
C GLY A 45 -9.99 -16.17 -7.59
N TYR A 46 -9.53 -17.26 -6.98
CA TYR A 46 -10.14 -17.86 -5.79
C TYR A 46 -9.64 -17.23 -4.49
N ASP A 47 -8.55 -16.45 -4.55
CA ASP A 47 -8.03 -15.74 -3.40
C ASP A 47 -9.04 -14.71 -2.89
N THR A 48 -9.24 -14.70 -1.58
CA THR A 48 -9.97 -13.65 -0.88
C THR A 48 -9.08 -12.42 -0.68
N LEU A 49 -9.68 -11.30 -0.26
CA LEU A 49 -8.92 -10.12 0.08
C LEU A 49 -8.04 -10.35 1.33
N ASP A 50 -8.48 -11.19 2.26
CA ASP A 50 -7.72 -11.57 3.46
C ASP A 50 -6.48 -12.40 3.09
N ASP A 51 -6.60 -13.34 2.14
CA ASP A 51 -5.45 -14.10 1.62
C ASP A 51 -4.39 -13.17 0.97
N ILE A 52 -4.84 -12.12 0.30
CA ILE A 52 -3.95 -11.10 -0.28
C ILE A 52 -3.28 -10.30 0.83
N ALA A 53 -4.03 -9.87 1.85
CA ALA A 53 -3.51 -9.12 2.97
C ALA A 53 -2.42 -9.89 3.72
N GLU A 54 -2.66 -11.16 4.07
CA GLU A 54 -1.70 -12.03 4.77
C GLU A 54 -0.37 -12.13 4.00
N ARG A 55 -0.44 -12.35 2.67
CA ARG A 55 0.77 -12.43 1.83
C ARG A 55 1.53 -11.11 1.74
N MET A 56 0.84 -9.98 1.72
CA MET A 56 1.48 -8.66 1.73
C MET A 56 2.13 -8.36 3.07
N GLU A 57 1.46 -8.66 4.17
CA GLU A 57 1.97 -8.48 5.54
C GLU A 57 3.23 -9.33 5.78
N ASP A 58 3.23 -10.57 5.32
CA ASP A 58 4.38 -11.46 5.36
C ASP A 58 5.58 -10.87 4.60
N ALA A 59 5.35 -10.34 3.39
CA ALA A 59 6.40 -9.73 2.59
C ALA A 59 6.91 -8.41 3.19
N ALA A 60 6.01 -7.58 3.70
CA ALA A 60 6.36 -6.31 4.33
C ALA A 60 7.15 -6.51 5.63
N THR A 61 6.80 -7.54 6.42
CA THR A 61 7.55 -7.94 7.62
C THR A 61 9.00 -8.27 7.28
N ARG A 62 9.24 -9.02 6.20
CA ARG A 62 10.59 -9.33 5.72
C ARG A 62 11.36 -8.09 5.24
N ALA A 63 10.65 -7.04 4.83
CA ALA A 63 11.21 -5.76 4.38
C ALA A 63 11.28 -4.69 5.49
N HIS A 64 10.92 -5.03 6.74
CA HIS A 64 10.84 -4.10 7.88
C HIS A 64 9.90 -2.91 7.66
N VAL A 65 8.77 -3.16 6.98
CA VAL A 65 7.71 -2.18 6.66
C VAL A 65 6.40 -2.64 7.27
N VAL A 66 5.58 -1.69 7.73
CA VAL A 66 4.22 -1.93 8.22
C VAL A 66 3.22 -1.69 7.10
N ILE A 67 2.30 -2.63 6.91
CA ILE A 67 1.17 -2.48 6.00
C ILE A 67 -0.07 -2.09 6.79
N ASP A 68 -0.80 -1.10 6.29
CA ASP A 68 -2.13 -0.74 6.76
C ASP A 68 -3.15 -1.09 5.67
N PHE A 69 -3.71 -2.29 5.77
CA PHE A 69 -4.58 -2.86 4.74
C PHE A 69 -6.04 -2.59 5.07
N ARG A 70 -6.73 -1.83 4.20
CA ARG A 70 -8.12 -1.40 4.42
C ARG A 70 -8.98 -1.61 3.18
N GLN A 71 -10.28 -1.81 3.39
CA GLN A 71 -11.28 -1.89 2.33
C GLN A 71 -12.52 -1.09 2.69
N SER A 72 -13.10 -0.39 1.71
CA SER A 72 -14.44 0.17 1.86
C SER A 72 -15.24 0.22 0.57
N ASN A 73 -16.56 0.10 0.75
CA ASN A 73 -17.55 0.39 -0.29
C ASN A 73 -17.92 1.88 -0.36
N HIS A 74 -17.39 2.71 0.55
CA HIS A 74 -17.68 4.13 0.63
C HIS A 74 -16.49 4.95 0.11
N GLU A 75 -16.74 5.81 -0.88
CA GLU A 75 -15.73 6.69 -1.47
C GLU A 75 -15.07 7.59 -0.43
N GLY A 76 -15.86 8.18 0.47
CA GLY A 76 -15.36 9.06 1.53
C GLY A 76 -14.29 8.42 2.40
N HIS A 77 -14.43 7.12 2.74
CA HIS A 77 -13.42 6.43 3.56
C HIS A 77 -12.07 6.34 2.85
N LEU A 78 -12.05 6.08 1.54
CA LEU A 78 -10.81 6.04 0.77
C LEU A 78 -10.14 7.43 0.72
N ILE A 79 -10.94 8.49 0.61
CA ILE A 79 -10.46 9.88 0.64
C ILE A 79 -9.86 10.19 2.02
N ASP A 80 -10.57 9.86 3.09
CA ASP A 80 -10.12 10.08 4.47
C ASP A 80 -8.81 9.33 4.73
N TRP A 81 -8.68 8.09 4.27
CA TRP A 81 -7.46 7.30 4.43
C TRP A 81 -6.28 7.79 3.58
N LEU A 82 -6.53 8.38 2.40
CA LEU A 82 -5.48 9.06 1.64
C LEU A 82 -4.95 10.28 2.41
N GLN A 83 -5.85 11.06 3.03
CA GLN A 83 -5.48 12.21 3.85
C GLN A 83 -4.78 11.79 5.14
N GLU A 84 -5.24 10.70 5.76
CA GLU A 84 -4.61 10.09 6.94
C GLU A 84 -3.18 9.63 6.62
N ALA A 85 -2.98 8.90 5.52
CA ALA A 85 -1.66 8.46 5.08
C ALA A 85 -0.69 9.65 4.89
N HIS A 86 -1.20 10.78 4.39
CA HIS A 86 -0.42 12.01 4.31
C HIS A 86 -0.10 12.61 5.68
N GLY A 87 -1.09 12.72 6.57
CA GLY A 87 -0.92 13.27 7.91
C GLY A 87 0.05 12.45 8.78
N GLU A 88 0.08 11.13 8.58
CA GLU A 88 1.00 10.21 9.28
C GLU A 88 2.39 10.12 8.63
N GLY A 89 2.61 10.75 7.47
CA GLY A 89 3.88 10.64 6.75
C GLY A 89 4.14 9.24 6.21
N ALA A 90 3.10 8.55 5.73
CA ALA A 90 3.24 7.24 5.10
C ALA A 90 4.23 7.28 3.94
N HIS A 91 4.93 6.16 3.75
CA HIS A 91 5.92 5.97 2.69
C HIS A 91 5.29 5.95 1.30
N ALA A 92 4.17 5.24 1.17
CA ALA A 92 3.41 5.12 -0.06
C ALA A 92 1.97 4.69 0.20
N VAL A 93 1.12 4.87 -0.80
CA VAL A 93 -0.22 4.27 -0.87
C VAL A 93 -0.30 3.37 -2.09
N ILE A 94 -0.78 2.15 -1.90
CA ILE A 94 -1.21 1.26 -2.97
C ILE A 94 -2.74 1.29 -2.96
N ILE A 95 -3.37 1.58 -4.09
CA ILE A 95 -4.83 1.68 -4.16
C ILE A 95 -5.40 0.84 -5.31
N ASN A 96 -6.36 -0.02 -4.98
CA ASN A 96 -7.28 -0.61 -5.94
C ASN A 96 -8.65 0.06 -5.78
N PRO A 97 -9.02 1.06 -6.59
CA PRO A 97 -10.24 1.83 -6.35
C PRO A 97 -11.52 1.07 -6.73
N GLY A 98 -11.39 -0.16 -7.28
CA GLY A 98 -12.52 -0.92 -7.80
C GLY A 98 -13.27 -0.11 -8.87
N GLY A 99 -14.60 -0.03 -8.74
CA GLY A 99 -15.43 0.74 -9.66
C GLY A 99 -15.17 2.27 -9.63
N LEU A 100 -14.69 2.81 -8.51
CA LEU A 100 -14.50 4.26 -8.34
C LEU A 100 -13.40 4.82 -9.24
N THR A 101 -12.51 3.96 -9.72
CA THR A 101 -11.49 4.26 -10.74
C THR A 101 -12.06 5.06 -11.90
N HIS A 102 -13.25 4.68 -12.35
CA HIS A 102 -13.85 5.17 -13.59
C HIS A 102 -14.76 6.38 -13.38
N THR A 103 -15.06 6.74 -12.14
CA THR A 103 -16.11 7.72 -11.81
C THR A 103 -15.65 8.82 -10.86
N SER A 104 -14.67 8.55 -10.00
CA SER A 104 -14.33 9.43 -8.89
C SER A 104 -13.31 10.49 -9.27
N VAL A 105 -13.81 11.69 -9.57
CA VAL A 105 -12.98 12.90 -9.60
C VAL A 105 -12.50 13.26 -8.18
N ALA A 106 -13.30 12.95 -7.15
CA ALA A 106 -12.94 13.23 -5.76
C ALA A 106 -11.69 12.47 -5.30
N LEU A 107 -11.54 11.18 -5.68
CA LEU A 107 -10.31 10.42 -5.41
C LEU A 107 -9.12 10.97 -6.18
N HIS A 108 -9.32 11.37 -7.45
CA HIS A 108 -8.27 12.04 -8.21
C HIS A 108 -7.76 13.28 -7.46
N ASP A 109 -8.67 14.15 -7.01
CA ASP A 109 -8.32 15.39 -6.32
C ASP A 109 -7.66 15.12 -4.96
N ALA A 110 -8.13 14.10 -4.22
CA ALA A 110 -7.49 13.67 -2.97
C ALA A 110 -6.05 13.20 -3.20
N ILE A 111 -5.79 12.42 -4.24
CA ILE A 111 -4.43 11.97 -4.60
C ILE A 111 -3.55 13.16 -5.00
N LYS A 112 -4.10 14.14 -5.74
CA LYS A 112 -3.36 15.37 -6.13
C LYS A 112 -3.04 16.27 -4.93
N ALA A 113 -3.81 16.20 -3.86
CA ALA A 113 -3.66 17.05 -2.68
C ALA A 113 -2.60 16.54 -1.69
N ILE A 114 -2.19 15.27 -1.77
CA ILE A 114 -1.20 14.67 -0.88
C ILE A 114 0.20 14.61 -1.52
N SER A 115 1.24 14.62 -0.69
CA SER A 115 2.63 14.41 -1.15
C SER A 115 3.05 12.93 -1.19
N VAL A 116 2.27 12.04 -0.58
CA VAL A 116 2.58 10.60 -0.51
C VAL A 116 2.37 9.98 -1.89
N PRO A 117 3.36 9.23 -2.43
CA PRO A 117 3.21 8.61 -3.74
C PRO A 117 2.13 7.53 -3.73
N VAL A 118 1.25 7.58 -4.72
CA VAL A 118 0.14 6.62 -4.88
C VAL A 118 0.40 5.73 -6.09
N ILE A 119 0.31 4.42 -5.91
CA ILE A 119 0.37 3.40 -6.98
C ILE A 119 -1.03 2.82 -7.15
N GLU A 120 -1.60 2.96 -8.34
CA GLU A 120 -2.87 2.34 -8.67
C GLU A 120 -2.67 0.89 -9.08
N ILE A 121 -3.56 0.00 -8.63
CA ILE A 121 -3.56 -1.39 -9.06
C ILE A 121 -4.94 -1.89 -9.48
N HIS A 122 -4.94 -2.89 -10.36
CA HIS A 122 -6.13 -3.64 -10.76
C HIS A 122 -5.83 -5.13 -10.88
N LEU A 123 -6.69 -5.97 -10.30
CA LEU A 123 -6.61 -7.42 -10.46
C LEU A 123 -6.74 -7.83 -11.93
N SER A 124 -7.81 -7.38 -12.59
CA SER A 124 -8.04 -7.59 -14.03
C SER A 124 -7.41 -6.49 -14.87
N ASN A 125 -7.19 -6.70 -16.17
CA ASN A 125 -6.79 -5.64 -17.10
C ASN A 125 -8.02 -4.79 -17.51
N PRO A 126 -8.17 -3.52 -17.07
CA PRO A 126 -9.33 -2.71 -17.42
C PRO A 126 -9.44 -2.43 -18.93
N HIS A 127 -8.31 -2.38 -19.65
CA HIS A 127 -8.29 -2.12 -21.10
C HIS A 127 -8.73 -3.30 -21.95
N ALA A 128 -8.72 -4.53 -21.40
CA ALA A 128 -9.28 -5.70 -22.05
C ALA A 128 -10.80 -5.84 -21.82
N ARG A 129 -11.40 -4.93 -21.05
CA ARG A 129 -12.80 -4.96 -20.65
C ARG A 129 -13.62 -3.88 -21.36
N GLU A 130 -14.83 -3.63 -20.88
CA GLU A 130 -15.78 -2.70 -21.48
C GLU A 130 -15.19 -1.28 -21.62
N PRO A 131 -15.56 -0.50 -22.65
CA PRO A 131 -14.94 0.80 -22.93
C PRO A 131 -14.98 1.80 -21.76
N PHE A 132 -16.01 1.75 -20.92
CA PHE A 132 -16.10 2.65 -19.76
C PHE A 132 -15.01 2.38 -18.70
N ARG A 133 -14.37 1.20 -18.73
CA ARG A 133 -13.26 0.84 -17.83
C ARG A 133 -11.90 1.33 -18.31
N HIS A 134 -11.81 1.84 -19.53
CA HIS A 134 -10.56 2.33 -20.10
C HIS A 134 -10.16 3.69 -19.53
N LYS A 135 -11.11 4.40 -18.91
CA LYS A 135 -10.88 5.68 -18.22
C LYS A 135 -10.57 5.41 -16.75
N SER A 136 -9.44 5.90 -16.27
CA SER A 136 -9.12 5.93 -14.84
C SER A 136 -8.81 7.36 -14.41
N TYR A 137 -9.67 7.95 -13.57
CA TYR A 137 -9.37 9.24 -12.93
C TYR A 137 -8.21 9.09 -11.94
N VAL A 138 -8.10 7.94 -11.27
CA VAL A 138 -7.02 7.66 -10.33
C VAL A 138 -5.67 7.61 -11.04
N SER A 139 -5.57 6.96 -12.21
CA SER A 139 -4.33 6.87 -13.01
C SER A 139 -3.76 8.23 -13.41
N MET A 140 -4.61 9.25 -13.54
CA MET A 140 -4.18 10.61 -13.92
C MET A 140 -3.45 11.32 -12.78
N ALA A 141 -3.67 10.89 -11.54
CA ALA A 141 -3.05 11.45 -10.35
C ALA A 141 -2.00 10.52 -9.72
N ALA A 142 -2.06 9.21 -9.99
CA ALA A 142 -1.13 8.22 -9.46
C ALA A 142 0.28 8.34 -10.06
N LYS A 143 1.28 7.87 -9.32
CA LYS A 143 2.69 7.76 -9.76
C LYS A 143 2.86 6.71 -10.85
N GLY A 144 2.06 5.64 -10.81
CA GLY A 144 2.05 4.57 -11.80
C GLY A 144 0.89 3.63 -11.58
N THR A 145 0.63 2.77 -12.57
CA THR A 145 -0.49 1.81 -12.56
C THR A 145 0.00 0.41 -12.91
N ILE A 146 -0.44 -0.60 -12.15
CA ILE A 146 -0.18 -2.03 -12.40
C ILE A 146 -1.53 -2.72 -12.59
N ALA A 147 -1.74 -3.42 -13.71
CA ALA A 147 -3.04 -4.00 -14.01
C ALA A 147 -2.95 -5.35 -14.73
N GLY A 148 -3.85 -6.27 -14.36
CA GLY A 148 -4.07 -7.51 -15.09
C GLY A 148 -3.24 -8.72 -14.66
N PHE A 149 -2.54 -8.62 -13.53
CA PHE A 149 -1.75 -9.74 -12.98
C PHE A 149 -2.48 -10.48 -11.85
N GLY A 150 -3.79 -10.25 -11.69
CA GLY A 150 -4.55 -10.82 -10.58
C GLY A 150 -3.97 -10.37 -9.23
N PRO A 151 -4.02 -11.24 -8.20
CA PRO A 151 -3.45 -10.98 -6.88
C PRO A 151 -1.97 -10.56 -6.90
N LEU A 152 -1.18 -11.02 -7.88
CA LEU A 152 0.22 -10.62 -8.02
C LEU A 152 0.40 -9.10 -8.21
N SER A 153 -0.62 -8.40 -8.71
CA SER A 153 -0.59 -6.93 -8.86
C SER A 153 -0.33 -6.21 -7.53
N TYR A 154 -0.80 -6.78 -6.41
CA TYR A 154 -0.53 -6.24 -5.07
C TYR A 154 0.95 -6.38 -4.68
N MET A 155 1.54 -7.55 -4.96
CA MET A 155 2.94 -7.81 -4.63
C MET A 155 3.89 -6.97 -5.49
N LEU A 156 3.60 -6.85 -6.80
CA LEU A 156 4.35 -5.98 -7.70
C LEU A 156 4.30 -4.51 -7.25
N ALA A 157 3.13 -4.06 -6.77
CA ALA A 157 3.00 -2.71 -6.23
C ALA A 157 3.73 -2.53 -4.89
N LEU A 158 3.77 -3.56 -4.04
CA LEU A 158 4.57 -3.54 -2.81
C LEU A 158 6.06 -3.41 -3.13
N GLU A 159 6.59 -4.21 -4.05
CA GLU A 159 7.97 -4.10 -4.52
C GLU A 159 8.27 -2.70 -5.07
N ALA A 160 7.40 -2.18 -5.95
CA ALA A 160 7.55 -0.83 -6.48
C ALA A 160 7.50 0.26 -5.38
N ALA A 161 6.64 0.09 -4.37
CA ALA A 161 6.52 1.02 -3.25
C ALA A 161 7.77 1.03 -2.35
N LEU A 162 8.40 -0.13 -2.13
CA LEU A 162 9.59 -0.27 -1.30
C LEU A 162 10.81 0.47 -1.86
N GLU A 163 10.86 0.64 -3.19
CA GLU A 163 11.92 1.31 -3.95
C GLU A 163 11.69 2.83 -4.14
N LEU A 164 10.58 3.38 -3.63
CA LEU A 164 10.33 4.83 -3.63
C LEU A 164 11.12 5.55 -2.53
#